data_AF-A0A7J7RR52-F1
#
_entry.id   AF-A0A7J7RR52-F1
#
_cell.length_a   1.000
_cell.length_b   1.000
_cell.length_c   1.000
_cell.angle_alpha   90.00
_cell.angle_beta   90.00
_cell.angle_gamma   90.00
#
_symmetry.space_group_name_H-M   'P 1'
#
loop_
_entity.id
_entity.type
_entity.pdbx_description
1 polymer ?
#
loop_
_entity_poly.entity_id
_entity_poly.type
_entity_poly.pdbx_seq_one_letter_code
_entity_poly.pdbx_strand_id
1 'polypeptide(L)'
;MAETQELLLQLQKDNRDGRLRKQELEELVRGLEAESESLTGRLQELRERERSLQRRLSQAARAPRGEAREATRERAERARGLLELAEQRKQDLERQNRQLQEQWEELSSQLFYYGGEQLSQQRAEQQLGTQLVALQKQLALLEAKHAMQAEGLRQGAQRTEEAWASFQEQSGVLQELQGKVMEAAAALDASRGGPELCNSQPRQVHDCAGSLMEEVAKADSEKRLFRGAGAAGLRLWALSALQTLLLLPLGFLALPLLYLVLVNPDAFRRGLPRLSTDAAFRRLRYTLSPLLELRARGLLPA
;
A
#
# COMPACT_ATOMS: atom_id res chain seq x y z
N MET A 1 -56.57 106.71 105.06
CA MET A 1 -55.72 107.36 104.04
C MET A 1 -54.35 106.71 103.88
N ALA A 2 -53.72 106.18 104.94
CA ALA A 2 -52.39 105.53 104.86
C ALA A 2 -52.42 104.11 104.24
N GLU A 3 -53.36 103.24 104.65
CA GLU A 3 -53.46 101.84 104.16
C GLU A 3 -53.66 101.73 102.64
N THR A 4 -54.41 102.67 102.06
CA THR A 4 -54.63 102.75 100.61
C THR A 4 -53.35 103.12 99.84
N GLN A 5 -52.45 103.89 100.46
CA GLN A 5 -51.17 104.25 99.85
C GLN A 5 -50.17 103.09 99.93
N GLU A 6 -50.17 102.33 101.03
CA GLU A 6 -49.34 101.13 101.19
C GLU A 6 -49.74 100.03 100.20
N LEU A 7 -51.04 99.81 99.99
CA LEU A 7 -51.54 98.87 98.98
C LEU A 7 -51.10 99.25 97.55
N LEU A 8 -51.15 100.54 97.21
CA LEU A 8 -50.69 101.03 95.91
C LEU A 8 -49.18 100.82 95.73
N LEU A 9 -48.38 101.07 96.77
CA LEU A 9 -46.93 100.83 96.74
C LEU A 9 -46.62 99.33 96.59
N GLN A 10 -47.40 98.46 97.23
CA GLN A 10 -47.24 97.01 97.10
C GLN A 10 -47.58 96.53 95.68
N LEU A 11 -48.71 96.98 95.13
CA LEU A 11 -49.08 96.67 93.74
C LEU A 11 -48.05 97.19 92.72
N GLN A 12 -47.42 98.34 92.99
CA GLN A 12 -46.33 98.84 92.15
C GLN A 12 -45.09 97.96 92.20
N LYS A 13 -44.72 97.43 93.38
CA LYS A 13 -43.62 96.46 93.51
C LYS A 13 -43.95 95.16 92.79
N ASP A 14 -45.12 94.59 93.04
CA ASP A 14 -45.57 93.34 92.40
C ASP A 14 -45.66 93.49 90.87
N ASN A 15 -46.06 94.66 90.36
CA ASN A 15 -46.06 94.93 88.92
C ASN A 15 -44.65 95.03 88.34
N ARG A 16 -43.69 95.58 89.09
CA ARG A 16 -42.27 95.61 88.68
C ARG A 16 -41.68 94.20 88.67
N ASP A 17 -41.91 93.43 89.71
CA ASP A 17 -41.43 92.04 89.83
C ASP A 17 -42.06 91.14 88.75
N GLY A 18 -43.35 91.34 88.47
CA GLY A 18 -44.05 90.66 87.37
C GLY A 18 -43.45 90.98 85.99
N ARG A 19 -43.00 92.22 85.77
CA ARG A 19 -42.29 92.60 84.52
C ARG A 19 -40.91 91.96 84.43
N LEU A 20 -40.16 91.92 85.52
CA LEU A 20 -38.84 91.28 85.56
C LEU A 20 -38.95 89.78 85.28
N ARG A 21 -39.85 89.07 85.96
CA ARG A 21 -40.12 87.65 85.69
C ARG A 21 -40.59 87.41 84.26
N LYS A 22 -41.41 88.31 83.70
CA LYS A 22 -41.83 88.22 82.30
C LYS A 22 -40.64 88.36 81.35
N GLN A 23 -39.71 89.27 81.61
CA GLN A 23 -38.49 89.43 80.82
C GLN A 23 -37.60 88.18 80.91
N GLU A 24 -37.38 87.65 82.10
CA GLU A 24 -36.64 86.39 82.30
C GLU A 24 -37.26 85.21 81.54
N LEU A 25 -38.59 85.09 81.58
CA LEU A 25 -39.31 84.06 80.82
C LEU A 25 -39.19 84.26 79.31
N GLU A 26 -39.28 85.50 78.81
CA GLU A 26 -39.09 85.80 77.39
C GLU A 26 -37.67 85.45 76.92
N GLU A 27 -36.64 85.71 77.73
CA GLU A 27 -35.26 85.32 77.44
C GLU A 27 -35.10 83.79 77.40
N LEU A 28 -35.68 83.07 78.36
CA LEU A 28 -35.66 81.60 78.37
C LEU A 28 -36.40 81.01 77.16
N VAL A 29 -37.57 81.54 76.81
CA VAL A 29 -38.33 81.10 75.62
C VAL A 29 -37.51 81.32 74.35
N ARG A 30 -36.88 82.50 74.20
CA ARG A 30 -35.99 82.76 73.04
C ARG A 30 -34.80 81.81 73.00
N GLY A 31 -34.20 81.49 74.15
CA GLY A 31 -33.13 80.50 74.24
C GLY A 31 -33.57 79.12 73.77
N LEU A 32 -34.73 78.66 74.25
CA LEU A 32 -35.32 77.38 73.85
C LEU A 32 -35.73 77.34 72.37
N GLU A 33 -36.23 78.44 71.82
CA GLU A 33 -36.54 78.58 70.39
C GLU A 33 -35.26 78.45 69.55
N ALA A 34 -34.19 79.15 69.90
CA ALA A 34 -32.91 79.05 69.21
C ALA A 34 -32.31 77.63 69.28
N GLU A 35 -32.41 76.98 70.44
CA GLU A 35 -31.99 75.57 70.59
C GLU A 35 -32.86 74.63 69.74
N SER A 36 -34.18 74.84 69.72
CA SER A 36 -35.12 74.07 68.89
C SER A 36 -34.81 74.24 67.40
N GLU A 37 -34.53 75.46 66.94
CA GLU A 37 -34.11 75.75 65.57
C GLU A 37 -32.76 75.08 65.24
N SER A 38 -31.80 75.13 66.17
CA SER A 38 -30.51 74.45 66.00
C SER A 38 -30.66 72.93 65.89
N LEU A 39 -31.51 72.33 66.74
CA LEU A 39 -31.78 70.89 66.74
C LEU A 39 -32.55 70.45 65.49
N THR A 40 -33.54 71.22 65.05
CA THR A 40 -34.28 70.94 63.82
C THR A 40 -33.38 71.06 62.58
N GLY A 41 -32.49 72.05 62.54
CA GLY A 41 -31.45 72.17 61.51
C GLY A 41 -30.53 70.95 61.49
N ARG A 42 -30.00 70.53 62.64
CA ARG A 42 -29.17 69.32 62.76
C ARG A 42 -29.91 68.05 62.33
N LEU A 43 -31.19 67.90 62.67
CA LEU A 43 -32.00 66.76 62.24
C LEU A 43 -32.21 66.73 60.72
N GLN A 44 -32.40 67.89 60.09
CA GLN A 44 -32.50 67.98 58.64
C GLN A 44 -31.20 67.57 57.95
N GLU A 45 -30.05 68.08 58.42
CA GLU A 45 -28.73 67.68 57.90
C GLU A 45 -28.48 66.18 58.04
N LEU A 46 -28.82 65.58 59.19
CA LEU A 46 -28.68 64.13 59.39
C LEU A 46 -29.58 63.33 58.45
N ARG A 47 -30.82 63.76 58.24
CA ARG A 47 -31.75 63.12 57.28
C ARG A 47 -31.23 63.22 55.84
N GLU A 48 -30.63 64.34 55.46
CA GLU A 48 -30.02 64.49 54.14
C GLU A 48 -28.78 63.60 53.98
N ARG A 49 -27.93 63.52 55.02
CA ARG A 49 -26.80 62.61 55.05
C ARG A 49 -27.25 61.16 54.94
N GLU A 50 -28.29 60.75 55.67
CA GLU A 50 -28.86 59.41 55.59
C GLU A 50 -29.36 59.12 54.16
N ARG A 51 -30.15 60.02 53.56
CA ARG A 51 -30.62 59.86 52.17
C ARG A 51 -29.45 59.77 51.17
N SER A 52 -28.40 60.56 51.37
CA SER A 52 -27.21 60.52 50.51
C SER A 52 -26.45 59.19 50.64
N LEU A 53 -26.34 58.67 51.86
CA LEU A 53 -25.72 57.38 52.14
C LEU A 53 -26.55 56.24 51.57
N GLN A 54 -27.88 56.27 51.72
CA GLN A 54 -28.78 55.27 51.13
C GLN A 54 -28.65 55.23 49.60
N ARG A 55 -28.58 56.39 48.93
CA ARG A 55 -28.32 56.46 47.47
C ARG A 55 -26.96 55.86 47.12
N ARG A 56 -25.90 56.23 47.83
CA ARG A 56 -24.55 55.67 47.63
C ARG A 56 -24.51 54.16 47.84
N LEU A 57 -25.15 53.65 48.89
CA LEU A 57 -25.25 52.21 49.16
C LEU A 57 -26.01 51.50 48.03
N SER A 58 -27.11 52.07 47.54
CA SER A 58 -27.86 51.49 46.43
C SER A 58 -27.05 51.43 45.12
N GLN A 59 -26.21 52.45 44.87
CA GLN A 59 -25.32 52.50 43.71
C GLN A 59 -24.15 51.52 43.87
N ALA A 60 -23.51 51.51 45.04
CA ALA A 60 -22.42 50.61 45.38
C ALA A 60 -22.84 49.13 45.41
N ALA A 61 -24.11 48.83 45.71
CA ALA A 61 -24.65 47.48 45.60
C ALA A 61 -24.99 47.08 44.15
N ARG A 62 -25.36 48.06 43.30
CA ARG A 62 -25.75 47.81 41.90
C ARG A 62 -24.55 47.66 40.96
N ALA A 63 -23.50 48.46 41.12
CA ALA A 63 -22.30 48.42 40.27
C ALA A 63 -21.61 47.03 40.22
N PRO A 64 -21.15 46.44 41.35
CA PRO A 64 -20.49 45.15 41.32
C PRO A 64 -21.43 44.01 40.92
N ARG A 65 -22.75 44.16 41.17
CA ARG A 65 -23.76 43.18 40.73
C ARG A 65 -23.96 43.21 39.22
N GLY A 66 -23.85 44.39 38.58
CA GLY A 66 -23.87 44.54 37.12
C GLY A 66 -22.64 43.90 36.50
N GLU A 67 -21.46 44.29 36.96
CA GLU A 67 -20.16 43.79 36.47
C GLU A 67 -20.04 42.26 36.63
N ALA A 68 -20.42 41.71 37.80
CA ALA A 68 -20.38 40.27 38.02
C ALA A 68 -21.32 39.52 37.06
N ARG A 69 -22.51 40.07 36.78
CA ARG A 69 -23.46 39.47 35.83
C ARG A 69 -22.93 39.50 34.41
N GLU A 70 -22.37 40.62 33.98
CA GLU A 70 -21.75 40.76 32.66
C GLU A 70 -20.56 39.82 32.50
N ALA A 71 -19.67 39.75 33.50
CA ALA A 71 -18.56 38.82 33.50
C ALA A 71 -19.02 37.35 33.42
N THR A 72 -20.11 36.98 34.11
CA THR A 72 -20.68 35.62 33.97
C THR A 72 -21.28 35.36 32.60
N ARG A 73 -21.91 36.37 31.99
CA ARG A 73 -22.46 36.27 30.61
C ARG A 73 -21.36 36.11 29.59
N GLU A 74 -20.32 36.96 29.64
CA GLU A 74 -19.18 36.84 28.75
C GLU A 74 -18.48 35.49 28.90
N ARG A 75 -18.32 34.98 30.14
CA ARG A 75 -17.76 33.64 30.36
C ARG A 75 -18.64 32.55 29.76
N ALA A 76 -19.96 32.66 29.89
CA ALA A 76 -20.90 31.72 29.29
C ALA A 76 -20.86 31.78 27.75
N GLU A 77 -20.76 32.97 27.16
CA GLU A 77 -20.63 33.16 25.71
C GLU A 77 -19.30 32.60 25.19
N ARG A 78 -18.19 32.85 25.87
CA ARG A 78 -16.90 32.23 25.54
C ARG A 78 -16.96 30.70 25.63
N ALA A 79 -17.60 30.17 26.68
CA ALA A 79 -17.79 28.73 26.82
C ALA A 79 -18.66 28.16 25.67
N ARG A 80 -19.72 28.86 25.27
CA ARG A 80 -20.55 28.48 24.12
C ARG A 80 -19.76 28.49 22.82
N GLY A 81 -18.97 29.53 22.55
CA GLY A 81 -18.14 29.58 21.35
C GLY A 81 -17.11 28.45 21.29
N LEU A 82 -16.53 28.06 22.44
CA LEU A 82 -15.64 26.88 22.52
C LEU A 82 -16.38 25.56 22.25
N LEU A 83 -17.62 25.43 22.73
CA LEU A 83 -18.45 24.25 22.47
C LEU A 83 -18.84 24.16 21.00
N GLU A 84 -19.25 25.26 20.37
CA GLU A 84 -19.56 25.32 18.94
C GLU A 84 -18.35 24.94 18.09
N LEU A 85 -17.16 25.44 18.42
CA LEU A 85 -15.92 25.05 17.75
C LEU A 85 -15.59 23.56 17.92
N ALA A 86 -15.86 23.00 19.11
CA ALA A 86 -15.66 21.58 19.37
C ALA A 86 -16.67 20.72 18.59
N GLU A 87 -17.93 21.16 18.47
CA GLU A 87 -18.96 20.49 17.68
C GLU A 87 -18.63 20.50 16.19
N GLN A 88 -18.15 21.63 15.66
CA GLN A 88 -17.67 21.71 14.28
C GLN A 88 -16.52 20.73 14.02
N ARG A 89 -15.52 20.70 14.90
CA ARG A 89 -14.41 19.74 14.80
C ARG A 89 -14.89 18.30 14.87
N LYS A 90 -15.86 17.99 15.74
CA LYS A 90 -16.47 16.67 15.82
C LYS A 90 -17.14 16.29 14.50
N GLN A 91 -17.93 17.19 13.91
CA GLN A 91 -18.58 16.94 12.62
C GLN A 91 -17.56 16.73 11.49
N ASP A 92 -16.47 17.50 11.47
CA ASP A 92 -15.40 17.32 10.48
C ASP A 92 -14.72 15.97 10.63
N LEU A 93 -14.43 15.55 11.87
CA LEU A 93 -13.88 14.21 12.14
C LEU A 93 -14.87 13.10 11.76
N GLU A 94 -16.17 13.28 12.00
CA GLU A 94 -17.19 12.32 11.57
C GLU A 94 -17.26 12.20 10.04
N ARG A 95 -17.15 13.32 9.31
CA ARG A 95 -17.06 13.31 7.84
C ARG A 95 -15.82 12.57 7.36
N GLN A 96 -14.66 12.87 7.93
CA GLN A 96 -13.40 12.19 7.59
C GLN A 96 -13.46 10.70 7.91
N ASN A 97 -14.08 10.32 9.04
CA ASN A 97 -14.24 8.92 9.42
C ASN A 97 -15.14 8.18 8.42
N ARG A 98 -16.27 8.76 8.01
CA ARG A 98 -17.12 8.20 6.95
C ARG A 98 -16.36 8.04 5.64
N GLN A 99 -15.59 9.04 5.23
CA GLN A 99 -14.76 8.94 4.01
C GLN A 99 -13.72 7.82 4.10
N LEU A 100 -13.06 7.67 5.26
CA LEU A 100 -12.13 6.57 5.48
C LEU A 100 -12.83 5.21 5.47
N GLN A 101 -14.05 5.14 6.00
CA GLN A 101 -14.85 3.93 5.98
C GLN A 101 -15.27 3.55 4.55
N GLU A 102 -15.72 4.52 3.75
CA GLU A 102 -16.00 4.33 2.32
C GLU A 102 -14.75 3.87 1.56
N GLN A 103 -13.61 4.53 1.77
CA GLN A 103 -12.33 4.12 1.16
C GLN A 103 -11.92 2.71 1.59
N TRP A 104 -12.14 2.37 2.86
CA TRP A 104 -11.87 1.03 3.35
C TRP A 104 -12.79 0.00 2.70
N GLU A 105 -14.09 0.29 2.54
CA GLU A 105 -15.04 -0.57 1.84
C GLU A 105 -14.65 -0.75 0.37
N GLU A 106 -14.28 0.33 -0.32
CA GLU A 106 -13.78 0.28 -1.70
C GLU A 106 -12.54 -0.59 -1.83
N LEU A 107 -11.51 -0.37 -1.00
CA LEU A 107 -10.29 -1.17 -1.03
C LEU A 107 -10.56 -2.63 -0.64
N SER A 108 -11.45 -2.87 0.32
CA SER A 108 -11.86 -4.22 0.71
C SER A 108 -12.58 -4.94 -0.44
N SER A 109 -13.43 -4.22 -1.18
CA SER A 109 -14.13 -4.77 -2.35
C SER A 109 -13.13 -5.11 -3.46
N GLN A 110 -12.16 -4.23 -3.71
CA GLN A 110 -11.09 -4.48 -4.68
C GLN A 110 -10.25 -5.70 -4.28
N LEU A 111 -9.85 -5.81 -3.01
CA LEU A 111 -9.15 -6.98 -2.51
C LEU A 111 -9.99 -8.25 -2.61
N PHE A 112 -11.30 -8.17 -2.40
CA PHE A 112 -12.20 -9.31 -2.57
C PHE A 112 -12.28 -9.78 -4.03
N TYR A 113 -12.47 -8.85 -4.98
CA TYR A 113 -12.54 -9.18 -6.41
C TYR A 113 -11.20 -9.71 -6.94
N TYR A 114 -10.11 -8.98 -6.72
CA TYR A 114 -8.79 -9.40 -7.21
C TYR A 114 -8.25 -10.63 -6.45
N GLY A 115 -8.56 -10.78 -5.16
CA GLY A 115 -8.22 -11.98 -4.39
C GLY A 115 -8.97 -13.22 -4.89
N GLY A 116 -10.23 -13.08 -5.30
CA GLY A 116 -11.01 -14.13 -5.95
C GLY A 116 -10.43 -14.54 -7.30
N GLU A 117 -9.97 -13.58 -8.10
CA GLU A 117 -9.31 -13.83 -9.38
C GLU A 117 -7.97 -14.58 -9.21
N GLN A 118 -7.18 -14.26 -8.19
CA GLN A 118 -5.94 -15.02 -7.90
C GLN A 118 -6.23 -16.48 -7.57
N LEU A 119 -7.27 -16.76 -6.78
CA LEU A 119 -7.68 -18.13 -6.45
C LEU A 119 -8.24 -18.88 -7.66
N SER A 120 -8.98 -18.21 -8.56
CA SER A 120 -9.49 -18.83 -9.78
C SER A 120 -8.36 -19.12 -10.78
N GLN A 121 -7.40 -18.20 -10.93
CA GLN A 121 -6.17 -18.40 -11.70
C GLN A 121 -5.37 -19.56 -11.14
N GLN A 122 -5.14 -19.62 -9.84
CA GLN A 122 -4.40 -20.71 -9.20
C GLN A 122 -5.10 -22.07 -9.40
N ARG A 123 -6.43 -22.12 -9.34
CA ARG A 123 -7.20 -23.34 -9.65
C ARG A 123 -7.07 -23.74 -11.12
N ALA A 124 -7.12 -22.78 -12.04
CA ALA A 124 -6.93 -23.04 -13.46
C ALA A 124 -5.51 -23.54 -13.76
N GLU A 125 -4.48 -22.95 -13.15
CA GLU A 125 -3.10 -23.41 -13.25
C GLU A 125 -2.92 -24.83 -12.68
N GLN A 126 -3.54 -25.13 -11.54
CA GLN A 126 -3.55 -26.49 -11.00
C GLN A 126 -4.23 -27.48 -11.96
N GLN A 127 -5.36 -27.10 -12.55
CA GLN A 127 -6.05 -27.93 -13.55
C GLN A 127 -5.16 -28.17 -14.78
N LEU A 128 -4.51 -27.13 -15.32
CA LEU A 128 -3.57 -27.27 -16.43
C LEU A 128 -2.38 -28.15 -16.05
N GLY A 129 -1.82 -28.00 -14.84
CA GLY A 129 -0.77 -28.86 -14.32
C GLY A 129 -1.18 -30.33 -14.28
N THR A 130 -2.40 -30.63 -13.81
CA THR A 130 -2.91 -32.01 -13.82
C THR A 130 -3.10 -32.56 -15.24
N GLN A 131 -3.57 -31.74 -16.18
CA GLN A 131 -3.71 -32.13 -17.59
C GLN A 131 -2.35 -32.39 -18.25
N LEU A 132 -1.35 -31.54 -17.99
CA LEU A 132 0.01 -31.72 -18.50
C LEU A 132 0.64 -33.01 -17.97
N VAL A 133 0.48 -33.33 -16.69
CA VAL A 133 0.96 -34.59 -16.12
C VAL A 133 0.24 -35.79 -16.74
N ALA A 134 -1.07 -35.68 -17.02
CA ALA A 134 -1.81 -36.73 -17.70
C ALA A 134 -1.30 -36.95 -19.14
N LEU A 135 -1.08 -35.87 -19.90
CA LEU A 135 -0.50 -35.93 -21.24
C LEU A 135 0.92 -36.50 -21.23
N GLN A 136 1.75 -36.11 -20.27
CA GLN A 136 3.10 -36.65 -20.10
C GLN A 136 3.08 -38.16 -19.85
N LYS A 137 2.14 -38.66 -19.04
CA LYS A 137 1.95 -40.11 -18.84
C LYS A 137 1.50 -40.81 -20.12
N GLN A 138 0.59 -40.22 -20.88
CA GLN A 138 0.15 -40.79 -22.16
C GLN A 138 1.30 -40.87 -23.16
N LEU A 139 2.14 -39.82 -23.22
CA LEU A 139 3.32 -39.78 -24.07
C LEU A 139 4.33 -40.85 -23.65
N ALA A 140 4.63 -40.99 -22.36
CA ALA A 140 5.50 -42.06 -21.85
C ALA A 140 4.97 -43.48 -22.18
N LEU A 141 3.65 -43.68 -22.10
CA LEU A 141 3.03 -44.95 -22.49
C LEU A 141 3.15 -45.21 -24.00
N LEU A 142 3.03 -44.18 -24.83
CA LEU A 142 3.21 -44.30 -26.28
C LEU A 142 4.68 -44.56 -26.63
N GLU A 143 5.62 -43.86 -26.02
CA GLU A 143 7.05 -44.11 -26.16
C GLU A 143 7.41 -45.55 -25.78
N ALA A 144 6.87 -46.06 -24.67
CA ALA A 144 7.06 -47.45 -24.28
C ALA A 144 6.47 -48.45 -25.30
N LYS A 145 5.29 -48.16 -25.87
CA LYS A 145 4.70 -48.98 -26.93
C LYS A 145 5.57 -48.96 -28.20
N HIS A 146 6.10 -47.80 -28.59
CA HIS A 146 6.99 -47.68 -29.74
C HIS A 146 8.34 -48.39 -29.51
N ALA A 147 8.90 -48.30 -28.30
CA ALA A 147 10.10 -49.04 -27.93
C ALA A 147 9.89 -50.56 -28.04
N MET A 148 8.78 -51.08 -27.49
CA MET A 148 8.40 -52.50 -27.62
C MET A 148 8.22 -52.93 -29.08
N GLN A 149 7.59 -52.09 -29.91
CA GLN A 149 7.45 -52.37 -31.34
C GLN A 149 8.82 -52.41 -32.05
N ALA A 150 9.71 -51.47 -31.74
CA ALA A 150 11.05 -51.43 -32.31
C ALA A 150 11.88 -52.66 -31.90
N GLU A 151 11.77 -53.12 -30.65
CA GLU A 151 12.41 -54.35 -30.19
C GLU A 151 11.85 -55.59 -30.90
N GLY A 152 10.53 -55.67 -31.10
CA GLY A 152 9.91 -56.75 -31.86
C GLY A 152 10.40 -56.81 -33.31
N LEU A 153 10.56 -55.65 -33.97
CA LEU A 153 11.14 -55.57 -35.31
C LEU A 153 12.62 -55.99 -35.32
N ARG A 154 13.40 -55.59 -34.31
CA ARG A 154 14.81 -56.03 -34.17
C ARG A 154 14.93 -57.54 -33.98
N GLN A 155 14.08 -58.14 -33.15
CA GLN A 155 14.05 -59.60 -32.97
C GLN A 155 13.63 -60.31 -34.26
N GLY A 156 12.67 -59.76 -35.00
CA GLY A 156 12.30 -60.25 -36.33
C GLY A 156 13.48 -60.21 -37.30
N ALA A 157 14.19 -59.09 -37.36
CA ALA A 157 15.39 -58.92 -38.18
C ALA A 157 16.49 -59.94 -37.78
N GLN A 158 16.76 -60.10 -36.48
CA GLN A 158 17.72 -61.09 -35.97
C GLN A 158 17.33 -62.51 -36.37
N ARG A 159 16.06 -62.90 -36.23
CA ARG A 159 15.59 -64.23 -36.68
C ARG A 159 15.76 -64.42 -38.19
N THR A 160 15.52 -63.38 -38.98
CA THR A 160 15.74 -63.46 -40.43
C THR A 160 17.22 -63.56 -40.76
N GLU A 161 18.10 -62.86 -40.05
CA GLU A 161 19.55 -62.95 -40.21
C GLU A 161 20.07 -64.33 -39.82
N GLU A 162 19.61 -64.89 -38.69
CA GLU A 162 19.92 -66.26 -38.26
C GLU A 162 19.43 -67.30 -39.28
N ALA A 163 18.21 -67.15 -39.79
CA ALA A 163 17.68 -68.01 -40.84
C ALA A 163 18.51 -67.91 -42.13
N TRP A 164 18.89 -66.70 -42.53
CA TRP A 164 19.78 -66.46 -43.66
C TRP A 164 21.17 -67.09 -43.44
N ALA A 165 21.75 -66.97 -42.25
CA ALA A 165 23.02 -67.60 -41.90
C ALA A 165 22.92 -69.13 -42.00
N SER A 166 21.85 -69.74 -41.44
CA SER A 166 21.63 -71.18 -41.53
C SER A 166 21.44 -71.65 -42.98
N PHE A 167 20.76 -70.86 -43.82
CA PHE A 167 20.60 -71.16 -45.23
C PHE A 167 21.92 -71.07 -45.98
N GLN A 168 22.78 -70.09 -45.66
CA GLN A 168 24.13 -69.97 -46.23
C GLN A 168 25.04 -71.13 -45.80
N GLU A 169 24.94 -71.58 -44.55
CA GLU A 169 25.65 -72.77 -44.09
C GLU A 169 25.18 -74.01 -44.86
N GLN A 170 23.87 -74.18 -45.04
CA GLN A 170 23.30 -75.28 -45.82
C GLN A 170 23.72 -75.23 -47.30
N SER A 171 23.71 -74.06 -47.92
CA SER A 171 24.17 -73.91 -49.31
C SER A 171 25.66 -74.16 -49.45
N GLY A 172 26.48 -73.74 -48.47
CA GLY A 172 27.91 -74.07 -48.39
C GLY A 172 28.15 -75.58 -48.32
N VAL A 173 27.42 -76.31 -47.47
CA VAL A 173 27.49 -77.77 -47.38
C VAL A 173 27.09 -78.44 -48.71
N LEU A 174 26.04 -77.95 -49.37
CA LEU A 174 25.65 -78.45 -50.69
C LEU A 174 26.73 -78.19 -51.74
N GLN A 175 27.37 -77.03 -51.71
CA GLN A 175 28.47 -76.70 -52.61
C GLN A 175 29.70 -77.56 -52.35
N GLU A 176 30.03 -77.87 -51.10
CA GLU A 176 31.08 -78.83 -50.76
C GLU A 176 30.75 -80.25 -51.22
N LEU A 177 29.50 -80.69 -51.06
CA LEU A 177 29.04 -81.99 -51.59
C LEU A 177 29.12 -82.02 -53.11
N GLN A 178 28.69 -80.96 -53.79
CA GLN A 178 28.79 -80.84 -55.24
C GLN A 178 30.26 -80.83 -55.70
N GLY A 179 31.14 -80.14 -54.98
CA GLY A 179 32.58 -80.15 -55.20
C GLY A 179 33.16 -81.55 -55.03
N LYS A 180 32.85 -82.25 -53.95
CA LYS A 180 33.27 -83.65 -53.72
C LYS A 180 32.73 -84.62 -54.77
N VAL A 181 31.49 -84.44 -55.24
CA VAL A 181 30.92 -85.23 -56.34
C VAL A 181 31.64 -84.92 -57.65
N MET A 182 31.98 -83.66 -57.92
CA MET A 182 32.74 -83.26 -59.10
C MET A 182 34.18 -83.74 -59.05
N GLU A 183 34.84 -83.72 -57.89
CA GLU A 183 36.18 -84.31 -57.69
C GLU A 183 36.14 -85.83 -57.84
N ALA A 184 35.10 -86.50 -57.33
CA ALA A 184 34.88 -87.92 -57.56
C ALA A 184 34.59 -88.23 -59.03
N ALA A 185 33.85 -87.36 -59.73
CA ALA A 185 33.60 -87.45 -61.17
C ALA A 185 34.87 -87.19 -61.98
N ALA A 186 35.71 -86.22 -61.59
CA ALA A 186 37.00 -85.95 -62.21
C ALA A 186 38.02 -87.07 -61.94
N ALA A 187 37.97 -87.71 -60.77
CA ALA A 187 38.73 -88.93 -60.49
C ALA A 187 38.25 -90.13 -61.32
N LEU A 188 36.94 -90.23 -61.57
CA LEU A 188 36.35 -91.21 -62.49
C LEU A 188 36.74 -90.93 -63.95
N ASP A 189 36.72 -89.68 -64.40
CA ASP A 189 37.16 -89.28 -65.74
C ASP A 189 38.68 -89.41 -65.91
N ALA A 190 39.48 -89.18 -64.86
CA ALA A 190 40.92 -89.47 -64.85
C ALA A 190 41.23 -90.98 -64.91
N SER A 191 40.30 -91.84 -64.48
CA SER A 191 40.39 -93.30 -64.64
C SER A 191 39.91 -93.79 -66.02
N ARG A 192 39.28 -92.91 -66.81
CA ARG A 192 38.69 -93.19 -68.12
C ARG A 192 39.35 -92.33 -69.20
N GLY A 193 40.67 -92.53 -69.39
CA GLY A 193 41.39 -91.95 -70.51
C GLY A 193 40.87 -92.46 -71.86
N GLY A 194 40.43 -91.55 -72.73
CA GLY A 194 40.12 -91.82 -74.13
C GLY A 194 39.47 -90.60 -74.82
N PRO A 195 40.04 -90.05 -75.90
CA PRO A 195 39.75 -88.71 -76.42
C PRO A 195 38.56 -88.70 -77.39
N GLU A 196 37.84 -87.57 -77.49
CA GLU A 196 37.31 -86.95 -78.72
C GLU A 196 36.45 -85.71 -78.35
N LEU A 197 36.83 -84.50 -78.77
CA LEU A 197 36.43 -83.83 -80.03
C LEU A 197 34.94 -83.48 -80.10
N CYS A 198 34.60 -82.23 -79.78
CA CYS A 198 33.54 -81.47 -80.47
C CYS A 198 33.70 -79.97 -80.23
N ASN A 199 34.05 -79.27 -81.31
CA ASN A 199 33.91 -77.82 -81.47
C ASN A 199 32.43 -77.45 -81.61
N SER A 200 32.01 -76.34 -81.02
CA SER A 200 30.83 -75.55 -81.43
C SER A 200 30.89 -74.13 -80.83
N GLN A 201 31.32 -73.15 -81.61
CA GLN A 201 30.80 -71.75 -81.55
C GLN A 201 29.39 -71.72 -82.18
N PRO A 202 28.54 -70.66 -82.11
CA PRO A 202 28.77 -69.22 -81.83
C PRO A 202 27.76 -68.68 -80.76
N ARG A 203 27.59 -67.38 -80.38
CA ARG A 203 27.25 -66.20 -81.18
C ARG A 203 27.08 -64.98 -80.26
N GLN A 204 27.47 -63.83 -80.80
CA GLN A 204 27.40 -62.46 -80.30
C GLN A 204 25.98 -61.86 -80.46
N VAL A 205 25.41 -61.23 -79.41
CA VAL A 205 24.33 -60.21 -79.37
C VAL A 205 24.37 -59.61 -77.93
N HIS A 206 24.94 -58.44 -77.63
CA HIS A 206 24.50 -57.04 -77.79
C HIS A 206 23.11 -56.66 -77.24
N ASP A 207 23.17 -55.70 -76.30
CA ASP A 207 22.17 -54.74 -75.83
C ASP A 207 20.93 -55.22 -75.04
N CYS A 208 20.87 -54.87 -73.74
CA CYS A 208 20.22 -53.62 -73.31
C CYS A 208 20.12 -53.48 -71.78
N ALA A 209 20.24 -52.21 -71.37
CA ALA A 209 19.59 -51.57 -70.22
C ALA A 209 20.24 -51.69 -68.83
N GLY A 210 20.64 -50.51 -68.34
CA GLY A 210 20.44 -50.16 -66.93
C GLY A 210 21.69 -50.08 -66.09
N SER A 211 22.58 -49.16 -66.45
CA SER A 211 23.60 -48.57 -65.58
C SER A 211 23.07 -48.36 -64.15
N LEU A 212 23.46 -49.23 -63.22
CA LEU A 212 23.33 -49.08 -61.76
C LEU A 212 24.29 -47.98 -61.26
N MET A 213 24.05 -46.75 -61.72
CA MET A 213 24.79 -45.56 -61.33
C MET A 213 23.87 -44.33 -61.27
N GLU A 214 22.64 -44.56 -60.82
CA GLU A 214 21.67 -43.50 -60.57
C GLU A 214 20.74 -43.94 -59.43
N GLU A 215 21.28 -44.16 -58.23
CA GLU A 215 20.52 -44.26 -56.94
C GLU A 215 21.51 -44.10 -55.75
N VAL A 216 22.52 -43.22 -55.88
CA VAL A 216 23.42 -42.81 -54.76
C VAL A 216 23.39 -41.29 -54.53
N ALA A 217 22.58 -40.54 -55.27
CA ALA A 217 22.40 -39.09 -55.11
C ALA A 217 21.00 -38.72 -54.59
N LYS A 218 20.53 -39.43 -53.56
CA LYS A 218 19.38 -39.03 -52.72
C LYS A 218 19.67 -39.36 -51.26
N ALA A 219 20.78 -38.85 -50.76
CA ALA A 219 21.10 -38.84 -49.34
C ALA A 219 21.85 -37.55 -48.99
N ASP A 220 21.27 -36.42 -49.37
CA ASP A 220 21.67 -35.11 -48.83
C ASP A 220 20.43 -34.42 -48.28
N SER A 221 20.46 -34.15 -46.96
CA SER A 221 19.64 -33.18 -46.19
C SER A 221 19.14 -33.62 -44.80
N GLU A 222 19.84 -34.48 -44.05
CA GLU A 222 19.52 -34.65 -42.60
C GLU A 222 20.73 -34.58 -41.65
N LYS A 223 21.77 -33.85 -42.05
CA LYS A 223 22.89 -33.51 -41.14
C LYS A 223 23.20 -32.03 -41.18
N ARG A 224 22.25 -31.18 -40.78
CA ARG A 224 22.54 -29.78 -40.38
C ARG A 224 21.36 -29.06 -39.71
N LEU A 225 20.93 -29.52 -38.53
CA LEU A 225 20.06 -28.70 -37.64
C LEU A 225 20.55 -28.64 -36.18
N PHE A 226 21.82 -28.93 -35.93
CA PHE A 226 22.48 -28.62 -34.65
C PHE A 226 23.67 -27.68 -34.88
N ARG A 227 23.40 -26.45 -35.33
CA ARG A 227 24.32 -25.32 -35.13
C ARG A 227 23.60 -23.99 -35.35
N GLY A 228 22.74 -23.60 -34.40
CA GLY A 228 21.99 -22.35 -34.52
C GLY A 228 21.22 -21.93 -33.29
N ALA A 229 21.68 -22.25 -32.07
CA ALA A 229 21.00 -21.84 -30.83
C ALA A 229 21.96 -21.23 -29.79
N GLY A 230 23.05 -20.60 -30.26
CA GLY A 230 24.06 -19.99 -29.38
C GLY A 230 23.80 -18.54 -28.97
N ALA A 231 22.92 -17.81 -29.67
CA ALA A 231 22.78 -16.36 -29.46
C ALA A 231 21.61 -15.93 -28.55
N ALA A 232 20.57 -16.78 -28.42
CA ALA A 232 19.39 -16.47 -27.61
C ALA A 232 19.53 -16.91 -26.15
N GLY A 233 20.19 -18.04 -25.89
CA GLY A 233 20.39 -18.57 -24.54
C GLY A 233 21.33 -17.72 -23.67
N LEU A 234 22.39 -17.15 -24.26
CA LEU A 234 23.34 -16.29 -23.54
C LEU A 234 22.74 -14.93 -23.16
N ARG A 235 21.81 -14.38 -23.98
CA ARG A 235 21.13 -13.12 -23.66
C ARG A 235 20.14 -13.27 -22.52
N LEU A 236 19.43 -14.41 -22.44
CA LEU A 236 18.48 -14.68 -21.36
C LEU A 236 19.19 -14.94 -20.02
N TRP A 237 20.36 -15.58 -20.05
CA TRP A 237 21.22 -15.77 -18.88
C TRP A 237 21.90 -14.46 -18.43
N ALA A 238 22.36 -13.63 -19.36
CA ALA A 238 22.94 -12.32 -19.02
C ALA A 238 21.91 -11.37 -18.40
N LEU A 239 20.67 -11.37 -18.90
CA LEU A 239 19.59 -10.54 -18.36
C LEU A 239 19.13 -11.00 -16.98
N SER A 240 19.03 -12.31 -16.74
CA SER A 240 18.68 -12.84 -15.42
C SER A 240 19.82 -12.69 -14.39
N ALA A 241 21.08 -12.77 -14.81
CA ALA A 241 22.23 -12.43 -13.97
C ALA A 241 22.29 -10.93 -13.62
N LEU A 242 21.99 -10.04 -14.58
CA LEU A 242 21.93 -8.59 -14.34
C LEU A 242 20.77 -8.22 -13.39
N GLN A 243 19.61 -8.87 -13.55
CA GLN A 243 18.43 -8.64 -12.72
C GLN A 243 18.64 -9.08 -11.27
N THR A 244 19.31 -10.22 -11.05
CA THR A 244 19.69 -10.67 -9.70
C THR A 244 20.76 -9.79 -9.07
N LEU A 245 21.72 -9.29 -9.86
CA LEU A 245 22.77 -8.38 -9.40
C LEU A 245 22.23 -6.97 -9.05
N LEU A 246 21.12 -6.54 -9.65
CA LEU A 246 20.45 -5.27 -9.32
C LEU A 246 19.51 -5.39 -8.11
N LEU A 247 18.81 -6.52 -7.97
CA LEU A 247 17.86 -6.74 -6.87
C LEU A 247 18.53 -7.09 -5.54
N LEU A 248 19.69 -7.74 -5.58
CA LEU A 248 20.45 -8.11 -4.38
C LEU A 248 20.88 -6.90 -3.52
N PRO A 249 21.52 -5.83 -4.05
CA PRO A 249 21.85 -4.65 -3.26
C PRO A 249 20.60 -3.86 -2.84
N LEU A 250 19.54 -3.86 -3.67
CA LEU A 250 18.30 -3.17 -3.36
C LEU A 250 17.58 -3.81 -2.15
N GLY A 251 17.53 -5.14 -2.11
CA GLY A 251 17.02 -5.89 -0.97
C GLY A 251 17.90 -5.70 0.28
N PHE A 252 19.23 -5.72 0.10
CA PHE A 252 20.18 -5.56 1.21
C PHE A 252 20.18 -4.14 1.81
N LEU A 253 19.75 -3.11 1.06
CA LEU A 253 19.54 -1.75 1.58
C LEU A 253 18.13 -1.55 2.14
N ALA A 254 17.10 -2.11 1.50
CA ALA A 254 15.71 -1.93 1.92
C ALA A 254 15.37 -2.69 3.20
N LEU A 255 15.87 -3.92 3.39
CA LEU A 255 15.63 -4.71 4.60
C LEU A 255 16.13 -4.06 5.89
N PRO A 256 17.38 -3.56 6.00
CA PRO A 256 17.84 -2.91 7.22
C PRO A 256 17.14 -1.56 7.46
N LEU A 257 16.73 -0.84 6.41
CA LEU A 257 15.92 0.37 6.54
C LEU A 257 14.53 0.05 7.09
N LEU A 258 13.89 -1.01 6.60
CA LEU A 258 12.57 -1.46 7.03
C LEU A 258 12.61 -2.03 8.45
N TYR A 259 13.69 -2.75 8.79
CA TYR A 259 13.98 -3.20 10.15
C TYR A 259 14.22 -2.02 11.11
N LEU A 260 14.95 -0.97 10.70
CA LEU A 260 15.15 0.23 11.51
C LEU A 260 13.83 0.99 11.75
N VAL A 261 12.96 1.08 10.75
CA VAL A 261 11.65 1.74 10.85
C VAL A 261 10.71 0.98 11.80
N LEU A 262 10.76 -0.36 11.81
CA LEU A 262 9.94 -1.20 12.69
C LEU A 262 10.45 -1.22 14.14
N VAL A 263 11.77 -1.24 14.35
CA VAL A 263 12.38 -1.37 15.68
C VAL A 263 12.57 -0.02 16.38
N ASN A 264 12.79 1.08 15.62
CA ASN A 264 13.08 2.39 16.20
C ASN A 264 12.63 3.56 15.29
N PRO A 265 11.32 3.87 15.25
CA PRO A 265 10.79 4.97 14.43
C PRO A 265 11.34 6.35 14.83
N ASP A 266 11.74 6.50 16.10
CA ASP A 266 12.26 7.76 16.65
C ASP A 266 13.72 8.05 16.26
N ALA A 267 14.53 7.02 15.97
CA ALA A 267 15.89 7.18 15.47
C ALA A 267 15.90 7.68 14.02
N PHE A 268 14.95 7.24 13.20
CA PHE A 268 14.74 7.72 11.83
C PHE A 268 14.31 9.20 11.81
N ARG A 269 13.44 9.60 12.74
CA ARG A 269 13.05 11.01 12.93
C ARG A 269 14.19 11.91 13.41
N ARG A 270 15.14 11.39 14.19
CA ARG A 270 16.31 12.15 14.66
C ARG A 270 17.48 12.23 13.67
N GLY A 271 17.55 11.32 12.69
CA GLY A 271 18.59 11.32 11.63
C GLY A 271 18.29 12.21 10.42
N LEU A 272 17.01 12.54 10.19
CA LEU A 272 16.53 13.41 9.10
C LEU A 272 16.39 14.93 9.37
N PRO A 273 16.80 15.55 10.51
CA PRO A 273 16.57 16.98 10.75
C PRO A 273 17.51 17.89 9.94
N ARG A 274 18.36 17.36 9.05
CA ARG A 274 19.22 18.16 8.15
C ARG A 274 18.67 18.36 6.73
N LEU A 275 17.56 17.72 6.35
CA LEU A 275 16.91 17.94 5.04
C LEU A 275 15.56 18.65 5.14
N SER A 276 15.04 18.86 6.36
CA SER A 276 13.75 19.51 6.62
C SER A 276 13.85 21.02 6.83
N THR A 277 14.85 21.69 6.24
CA THR A 277 14.90 23.15 6.22
C THR A 277 14.12 23.61 5.00
N ASP A 278 13.03 24.32 5.24
CA ASP A 278 12.04 24.83 4.26
C ASP A 278 12.69 25.57 3.05
N ALA A 279 13.93 26.03 3.21
CA ALA A 279 14.76 26.64 2.16
C ALA A 279 15.29 25.65 1.10
N ALA A 280 15.61 24.40 1.47
CA ALA A 280 16.14 23.40 0.54
C ALA A 280 15.03 22.84 -0.37
N PHE A 281 13.82 22.66 0.17
CA PHE A 281 12.64 22.25 -0.62
C PHE A 281 12.22 23.31 -1.64
N ARG A 282 12.28 24.61 -1.27
CA ARG A 282 12.02 25.69 -2.22
C ARG A 282 13.07 25.72 -3.33
N ARG A 283 14.35 25.55 -3.01
CA ARG A 283 15.44 25.48 -4.02
C ARG A 283 15.28 24.29 -4.95
N LEU A 284 14.94 23.11 -4.43
CA LEU A 284 14.66 21.91 -5.22
C LEU A 284 13.46 22.09 -6.16
N ARG A 285 12.41 22.78 -5.69
CA ARG A 285 11.21 23.07 -6.50
C ARG A 285 11.54 24.01 -7.66
N TYR A 286 12.41 25.01 -7.46
CA TYR A 286 12.87 25.88 -8.54
C TYR A 286 13.82 25.18 -9.52
N THR A 287 14.66 24.26 -9.07
CA THR A 287 15.55 23.48 -9.97
C THR A 287 14.81 22.42 -10.77
N LEU A 288 13.73 21.85 -10.23
CA LEU A 288 12.95 20.80 -10.90
C LEU A 288 11.83 21.35 -11.79
N SER A 289 11.40 22.60 -11.59
CA SER A 289 10.41 23.28 -12.44
C SER A 289 10.77 23.27 -13.94
N PRO A 290 11.98 23.65 -14.38
CA PRO A 290 12.33 23.63 -15.81
C PRO A 290 12.46 22.21 -16.37
N LEU A 291 12.85 21.22 -15.55
CA LEU A 291 12.96 19.82 -15.98
C LEU A 291 11.58 19.17 -16.18
N LEU A 292 10.58 19.59 -15.40
CA LEU A 292 9.19 19.14 -15.56
C LEU A 292 8.51 19.80 -16.76
N GLU A 293 8.83 21.06 -17.07
CA GLU A 293 8.34 21.74 -18.29
C GLU A 293 8.94 21.13 -19.57
N LEU A 294 10.20 20.69 -19.54
CA LEU A 294 10.84 19.99 -20.66
C LEU A 294 10.25 18.58 -20.91
N ARG A 295 9.82 17.89 -19.84
CA ARG A 295 9.12 16.59 -19.94
C ARG A 295 7.70 16.74 -20.49
N ALA A 296 6.98 17.80 -20.10
CA ALA A 296 5.65 18.11 -20.62
C ALA A 296 5.66 18.45 -22.13
N ARG A 297 6.80 18.94 -22.64
CA ARG A 297 7.00 19.25 -24.07
C ARG A 297 7.60 18.08 -24.89
N GLY A 298 7.72 16.88 -24.30
CA GLY A 298 8.06 15.66 -25.02
C GLY A 298 9.50 15.55 -25.55
N LEU A 299 10.44 16.37 -25.05
CA LEU A 299 11.83 16.42 -25.55
C LEU A 299 12.81 15.50 -24.79
N LEU A 300 12.33 14.65 -23.87
CA LEU A 300 13.15 13.65 -23.20
C LEU A 300 12.47 12.26 -23.29
N PRO A 301 13.21 11.19 -23.64
CA PRO A 301 12.65 9.85 -23.73
C PRO A 301 12.29 9.33 -22.33
N ALA A 302 11.26 8.47 -22.31
CA ALA A 302 10.62 7.94 -21.10
C ALA A 302 11.58 7.15 -20.18
#